data_AF-A0A7J3B9G0-F1
#
_entry.id   AF-A0A7J3B9G0-F1
#
_cell.length_a   1.000
_cell.length_b   1.000
_cell.length_c   1.000
_cell.angle_alpha   90.00
_cell.angle_beta   90.00
_cell.angle_gamma   90.00
#
_symmetry.space_group_name_H-M   'P 1'
#
loop_
_entity.id
_entity.type
_entity.pdbx_description
1 polymer ?
#
loop_
_entity_poly.entity_id
_entity_poly.type
_entity_poly.pdbx_seq_one_letter_code
_entity_poly.pdbx_strand_id
1 'polypeptide(L)'
;MYHIGKVIEVISQIKDKRVKSADRKIQAVVYMWDENMLILEVDKKIAGAIIAGDYVLADYSPVSSSSPYRKMIITKILPKEKGERIFEEFQKMFSKRKPTLQQARGGDLPYR
;
A
#
# COMPACT_ATOMS: atom_id res chain seq x y z
N MET A 1 -7.02 -7.62 -7.90
CA MET A 1 -5.94 -6.67 -8.25
C MET A 1 -5.00 -6.57 -7.07
N TYR A 2 -3.68 -6.61 -7.27
CA TYR A 2 -2.70 -6.55 -6.19
C TYR A 2 -1.81 -5.33 -6.35
N HIS A 3 -1.48 -4.68 -5.24
CA HIS A 3 -0.55 -3.56 -5.20
C HIS A 3 0.63 -3.93 -4.32
N ILE A 4 1.83 -3.52 -4.74
CA ILE A 4 3.04 -3.68 -3.93
C ILE A 4 3.26 -2.48 -3.02
N GLY A 5 3.73 -2.72 -1.81
CA GLY A 5 4.11 -1.66 -0.88
C GLY A 5 5.22 -2.10 0.07
N LYS A 6 5.84 -1.13 0.71
CA LYS A 6 6.85 -1.32 1.76
C LYS A 6 6.24 -0.99 3.11
N VAL A 7 6.35 -1.92 4.05
CA VAL A 7 5.88 -1.74 5.43
C VAL A 7 6.77 -0.72 6.11
N ILE A 8 6.14 0.33 6.64
CA ILE A 8 6.80 1.38 7.41
C ILE A 8 6.71 1.05 8.90
N GLU A 9 5.53 0.63 9.36
CA GLU A 9 5.25 0.34 10.76
C GLU A 9 4.18 -0.75 10.91
N VAL A 10 4.24 -1.54 11.98
CA VAL A 10 3.24 -2.58 12.29
C VAL A 10 2.48 -2.20 13.56
N ILE A 11 1.16 -2.00 13.41
CA ILE A 11 0.24 -1.69 14.51
C ILE A 11 -0.35 -3.01 15.03
N SER A 12 0.13 -3.44 16.20
CA SER A 12 -0.29 -4.70 16.81
C SER A 12 -0.23 -4.61 18.32
N GLN A 13 -1.35 -4.87 18.99
CA GLN A 13 -1.39 -4.97 20.45
C GLN A 13 -0.55 -6.17 20.98
N ILE A 14 -0.33 -7.19 20.15
CA ILE A 14 0.50 -8.35 20.51
C ILE A 14 1.97 -7.95 20.57
N LYS A 15 2.42 -7.06 19.66
CA LYS A 15 3.81 -6.60 19.57
C LYS A 15 4.07 -5.35 20.43
N ASP A 16 3.08 -4.47 20.58
CA ASP A 16 3.15 -3.26 21.39
C ASP A 16 1.94 -3.15 22.34
N LYS A 17 2.16 -3.38 23.63
CA LYS A 17 1.12 -3.34 24.68
C LYS A 17 0.53 -1.94 24.89
N ARG A 18 1.15 -0.87 24.35
CA ARG A 18 0.61 0.50 24.42
C ARG A 18 -0.53 0.72 23.42
N VAL A 19 -0.61 -0.11 22.38
CA VAL A 19 -1.71 -0.09 21.42
C VAL A 19 -2.98 -0.60 22.11
N LYS A 20 -3.94 0.30 22.32
CA LYS A 20 -5.28 -0.05 22.79
C LYS A 20 -6.15 -0.35 21.58
N SER A 21 -6.69 -1.56 21.47
CA SER A 21 -7.49 -2.00 20.33
C SER A 21 -8.86 -2.51 20.77
N ALA A 22 -9.87 -2.33 19.91
CA ALA A 22 -11.20 -2.94 20.07
C ALA A 22 -11.24 -4.38 19.56
N ASP A 23 -10.23 -4.81 18.79
CA ASP A 23 -10.10 -6.15 18.26
C ASP A 23 -8.64 -6.65 18.27
N ARG A 24 -8.42 -7.88 17.77
CA ARG A 24 -7.09 -8.49 17.69
C ARG A 24 -6.47 -8.41 16.29
N LYS A 25 -7.00 -7.56 15.41
CA LYS A 25 -6.46 -7.41 14.07
C LYS A 25 -5.11 -6.72 14.14
N ILE A 26 -4.23 -7.13 13.24
CA ILE A 26 -2.95 -6.48 13.03
C ILE A 26 -3.10 -5.62 11.78
N GLN A 27 -2.63 -4.39 11.88
CA GLN A 27 -2.60 -3.45 10.78
C GLN A 27 -1.15 -3.06 10.50
N ALA A 28 -0.86 -2.62 9.28
CA ALA A 28 0.44 -2.09 8.94
C ALA A 28 0.29 -0.77 8.18
N VAL A 29 1.16 0.18 8.49
CA VAL A 29 1.35 1.38 7.68
C VAL A 29 2.24 1.00 6.52
N VAL A 30 1.76 1.19 5.29
CA VAL A 30 2.44 0.76 4.08
C VAL A 30 2.60 1.94 3.14
N TYR A 31 3.83 2.16 2.68
CA TYR A 31 4.14 3.05 1.58
C TYR A 31 3.99 2.30 0.26
N MET A 32 3.06 2.74 -0.57
CA MET A 32 2.69 2.07 -1.82
C MET A 32 3.52 2.57 -2.99
N TRP A 33 3.55 1.78 -4.07
CA TRP A 33 4.30 2.11 -5.28
C TRP A 33 3.85 3.41 -5.99
N ASP A 34 2.63 3.86 -5.71
CA ASP A 34 1.99 5.04 -6.30
C ASP A 34 2.06 6.28 -5.37
N GLU A 35 3.04 6.29 -4.45
CA GLU A 35 3.31 7.37 -3.49
C GLU A 35 2.23 7.54 -2.40
N ASN A 36 1.22 6.68 -2.35
CA ASN A 36 0.23 6.68 -1.28
C ASN A 36 0.77 6.00 -0.01
N MET A 37 0.34 6.49 1.15
CA MET A 37 0.50 5.78 2.43
C MET A 37 -0.85 5.28 2.92
N LEU A 38 -0.95 3.99 3.21
CA LEU A 38 -2.21 3.35 3.59
C LEU A 38 -2.02 2.50 4.84
N ILE A 39 -3.05 2.45 5.68
CA ILE A 39 -3.12 1.53 6.82
C ILE A 39 -3.99 0.36 6.40
N LEU A 40 -3.40 -0.84 6.35
CA LEU A 40 -4.06 -2.03 5.81
C LEU A 40 -4.10 -3.14 6.85
N GLU A 41 -5.19 -3.91 6.87
CA GLU A 41 -5.28 -5.12 7.68
C GLU A 41 -4.30 -6.17 7.15
N VAL A 42 -3.63 -6.88 8.05
CA VAL A 42 -2.72 -7.97 7.72
C VAL A 42 -3.47 -9.30 7.82
N ASP A 43 -3.39 -10.13 6.77
CA ASP A 43 -3.97 -11.47 6.79
C ASP A 43 -3.41 -12.27 7.98
N LYS A 44 -4.31 -12.93 8.71
CA LYS A 44 -4.01 -13.67 9.95
C LYS A 44 -2.89 -14.70 9.76
N LYS A 45 -2.74 -15.28 8.56
CA LYS A 45 -1.72 -16.29 8.26
C LYS A 45 -0.29 -15.74 8.27
N ILE A 46 -0.12 -14.44 8.02
CA ILE A 46 1.19 -13.78 7.98
C ILE A 46 1.38 -12.71 9.08
N ALA A 47 0.34 -12.45 9.87
CA ALA A 47 0.32 -11.38 10.87
C ALA A 47 1.42 -11.53 11.95
N GLY A 48 1.85 -12.76 12.27
CA GLY A 48 2.98 -13.00 13.17
C GLY A 48 4.33 -12.62 12.57
N ALA A 49 4.50 -12.82 11.26
CA ALA A 49 5.78 -12.70 10.57
C ALA A 49 6.09 -11.28 10.06
N ILE A 50 5.07 -10.46 9.81
CA ILE A 50 5.25 -9.12 9.22
C ILE A 50 6.05 -8.18 10.14
N ILE A 51 7.02 -7.47 9.57
CA ILE A 51 7.85 -6.49 10.26
C ILE A 51 8.04 -5.20 9.43
N ALA A 52 8.51 -4.13 10.08
CA ALA A 52 8.91 -2.92 9.39
C ALA A 52 10.05 -3.21 8.40
N GLY A 53 9.99 -2.59 7.22
CA GLY A 53 10.94 -2.80 6.12
C GLY A 53 10.57 -3.93 5.15
N ASP A 54 9.58 -4.77 5.48
CA ASP A 54 9.10 -5.80 4.57
C ASP A 54 8.48 -5.21 3.30
N TYR A 55 8.65 -5.90 2.18
CA TYR A 55 7.90 -5.64 0.95
C TYR A 55 6.71 -6.59 0.87
N VAL A 56 5.53 -6.08 0.59
CA VAL A 56 4.27 -6.83 0.69
C VAL A 56 3.38 -6.66 -0.53
N LEU A 57 2.49 -7.64 -0.76
CA LEU A 57 1.38 -7.50 -1.69
C LEU A 57 0.06 -7.34 -0.94
N ALA A 58 -0.66 -6.28 -1.29
CA ALA A 58 -1.99 -5.99 -0.78
C ALA A 58 -3.06 -6.31 -1.84
N ASP A 59 -4.11 -7.02 -1.44
CA ASP A 59 -5.27 -7.35 -2.27
C ASP A 59 -6.24 -6.15 -2.31
N TYR A 60 -6.30 -5.51 -3.48
CA TYR A 60 -7.22 -4.43 -3.85
C TYR A 60 -8.34 -4.92 -4.77
N SER A 61 -8.64 -6.22 -4.77
CA SER A 61 -9.81 -6.73 -5.49
C SER A 61 -11.09 -6.13 -4.90
N PRO A 62 -12.12 -5.91 -5.73
CA PRO A 62 -13.45 -5.57 -5.24
C PRO A 62 -13.91 -6.61 -4.21
N VAL A 63 -14.65 -6.17 -3.19
CA VAL A 63 -15.29 -7.10 -2.24
C VAL A 63 -16.37 -7.94 -2.93
N SER A 64 -17.06 -7.35 -3.91
CA SER A 64 -18.01 -8.02 -4.81
C SER A 64 -17.98 -7.32 -6.18
N SER A 65 -18.58 -7.94 -7.20
CA SER A 65 -18.64 -7.37 -8.56
C SER A 65 -19.28 -5.98 -8.64
N SER A 66 -20.17 -5.65 -7.71
CA SER A 66 -20.88 -4.37 -7.65
C SER A 66 -20.38 -3.41 -6.56
N SER A 67 -19.44 -3.83 -5.71
CA SER A 67 -19.00 -3.03 -4.58
C SER A 67 -17.96 -1.98 -4.98
N PRO A 68 -18.13 -0.71 -4.58
CA PRO A 68 -17.08 0.29 -4.73
C PRO A 68 -15.90 0.05 -3.78
N TYR A 69 -16.08 -0.77 -2.75
CA TYR A 69 -15.07 -1.06 -1.73
C TYR A 69 -14.10 -2.15 -2.17
N ARG A 70 -12.83 -1.98 -1.79
CA ARG A 70 -11.76 -2.95 -2.02
C ARG A 70 -11.44 -3.69 -0.72
N LYS A 71 -10.91 -4.91 -0.85
CA LYS A 71 -10.55 -5.73 0.31
C LYS A 71 -9.51 -5.07 1.22
N MET A 72 -8.48 -4.43 0.65
CA MET A 72 -7.45 -3.68 1.38
C MET A 72 -6.72 -4.53 2.46
N ILE A 73 -6.35 -5.76 2.09
CA ILE A 73 -5.68 -6.72 2.99
C ILE A 73 -4.29 -7.06 2.48
N ILE A 74 -3.28 -7.04 3.34
CA ILE A 74 -1.94 -7.54 3.04
C ILE A 74 -1.96 -9.07 3.09
N THR A 75 -1.58 -9.71 1.99
CA THR A 75 -1.73 -11.17 1.82
C THR A 75 -0.40 -11.91 1.68
N LYS A 76 0.68 -11.21 1.32
CA LYS A 76 2.01 -11.82 1.11
C LYS A 76 3.11 -10.90 1.58
N ILE A 77 4.15 -11.48 2.17
CA ILE A 77 5.46 -10.88 2.41
C ILE A 77 6.41 -11.42 1.34
N LEU A 78 7.15 -10.53 0.70
CA LEU A 78 8.10 -10.86 -0.37
C LEU A 78 9.52 -10.88 0.20
N PRO A 79 10.40 -11.78 -0.30
CA PRO A 79 11.83 -11.67 -0.03
C PRO A 79 12.35 -10.30 -0.42
N LYS A 80 13.22 -9.69 0.41
CA LYS A 80 13.67 -8.30 0.27
C LYS A 80 14.10 -7.95 -1.15
N GLU A 81 15.06 -8.69 -1.71
CA GLU A 81 15.58 -8.45 -3.06
C GLU A 81 14.49 -8.49 -4.14
N LYS A 82 13.58 -9.47 -4.06
CA LYS A 82 12.47 -9.61 -5.02
C LYS A 82 11.45 -8.48 -4.86
N GLY A 83 11.13 -8.12 -3.62
CA GLY A 83 10.16 -7.08 -3.31
C GLY A 83 10.64 -5.69 -3.72
N GLU A 84 11.88 -5.36 -3.39
CA GLU A 84 12.54 -4.10 -3.76
C GLU A 84 12.54 -3.91 -5.29
N ARG A 85 13.01 -4.92 -6.03
CA ARG A 85 13.02 -4.88 -7.50
C ARG A 85 11.64 -4.65 -8.10
N ILE A 86 10.60 -5.33 -7.60
CA ILE A 86 9.22 -5.14 -8.12
C ILE A 86 8.72 -3.73 -7.76
N PHE A 87 8.98 -3.28 -6.53
CA PHE A 87 8.55 -1.98 -6.04
C PHE A 87 9.13 -0.84 -6.89
N GLU A 88 10.45 -0.89 -7.13
CA GLU A 88 11.16 0.07 -7.97
C GLU A 88 10.64 0.09 -9.41
N GLU A 89 10.35 -1.07 -10.00
CA GLU A 89 9.81 -1.12 -11.37
C GLU A 89 8.41 -0.48 -11.45
N PHE A 90 7.55 -0.72 -10.46
CA PHE A 90 6.25 -0.03 -10.39
C PHE A 90 6.42 1.49 -10.22
N GLN A 91 7.33 1.94 -9.35
CA GLN A 91 7.62 3.37 -9.17
C GLN A 91 8.17 4.00 -10.45
N LYS A 92 9.09 3.33 -11.14
CA LYS A 92 9.63 3.77 -12.43
C LYS A 92 8.53 3.91 -13.47
N MET A 93 7.61 2.95 -13.54
CA MET A 93 6.47 3.01 -14.45
C MET A 93 5.48 4.12 -14.07
N PHE A 94 5.26 4.36 -12.78
CA PHE A 94 4.44 5.48 -12.29
C PHE A 94 5.05 6.84 -12.66
N SER A 95 6.35 7.03 -12.43
CA SER A 95 7.07 8.27 -12.75
C SER A 95 7.11 8.56 -14.25
N LYS A 96 7.27 7.53 -15.09
CA LYS A 96 7.15 7.68 -16.57
C LYS A 96 5.76 8.12 -17.02
N ARG A 97 4.72 7.75 -16.27
CA ARG A 97 3.33 8.17 -16.49
C ARG A 97 2.99 9.53 -15.89
N LYS A 98 3.96 10.24 -15.30
CA LYS A 98 3.83 11.67 -14.97
C LYS A 98 4.41 12.51 -16.13
N PRO A 99 3.76 12.66 -17.30
CA PRO A 99 4.08 13.78 -18.18
C PRO A 99 3.61 15.04 -17.45
N THR A 100 4.56 15.90 -17.08
CA THR A 100 4.39 17.36 -16.99
C THR A 100 2.97 17.86 -16.64
N LEU A 101 2.48 17.59 -15.43
CA LEU A 101 1.35 18.36 -14.87
C LEU A 101 1.68 19.87 -14.75
N GLN A 102 2.95 20.24 -14.87
CA GLN A 102 3.39 21.63 -15.06
C GLN A 102 3.20 22.17 -16.50
N GLN A 103 3.10 21.34 -17.55
CA GLN A 103 2.79 21.80 -18.91
C GLN A 103 1.28 21.80 -19.20
N ALA A 104 0.48 20.96 -18.53
CA ALA A 104 -0.98 20.94 -18.70
C ALA A 104 -1.73 22.09 -17.97
N ARG A 105 -1.05 22.85 -17.09
CA ARG A 105 -1.60 24.05 -16.44
C ARG A 105 -1.16 25.37 -17.09
N GLY A 106 -0.44 25.31 -18.21
CA GLY A 106 0.02 26.46 -18.98
C GLY A 106 -0.76 26.72 -20.28
N GLY A 107 -1.96 26.14 -20.42
CA GLY A 107 -2.85 26.40 -21.55
C GLY A 107 -3.97 27.36 -21.14
N ASP A 108 -3.87 28.59 -21.64
CA ASP A 108 -4.88 29.66 -21.72
C ASP A 108 -6.23 29.43 -21.03
N LEU A 109 -6.49 30.19 -19.96
CA LEU A 109 -7.84 30.59 -19.61
C LEU A 109 -8.15 31.90 -20.38
N PRO A 110 -8.99 31.90 -21.42
CA PRO A 110 -9.54 33.14 -21.91
C PRO A 110 -10.50 33.67 -20.85
N TYR A 111 -10.16 34.83 -20.28
CA TYR A 111 -11.10 35.64 -19.51
C TYR A 111 -12.35 35.89 -20.37
N ARG A 112 -13.52 35.57 -19.81
CA ARG A 112 -14.80 36.17 -20.19
C ARG A 112 -15.41 36.78 -18.94
#